data_AF-A0A9W8BCD8-F1
#
_entry.id   AF-A0A9W8BCD8-F1
#
_cell.length_a   1.000
_cell.length_b   1.000
_cell.length_c   1.000
_cell.angle_alpha   90.00
_cell.angle_beta   90.00
_cell.angle_gamma   90.00
#
_symmetry.space_group_name_H-M   'P 1'
#
loop_
_entity.id
_entity.type
_entity.pdbx_description
1 polymer ?
#
loop_
_entity_poly.entity_id
_entity_poly.type
_entity_poly.pdbx_seq_one_letter_code
_entity_poly.pdbx_strand_id
1 'polypeptide(L)'
;MSADLFTNYESELAELITSIRQRLDSTLPDLTGDARRNELRTTQSELKEAGELAGQMEMELLTLQGPTRSRATPRVHQLKAEVERLQHEANMAAQGLGNYEANRRALLGDQQADDLLLLDSGEDRLGSGDQRTRLLSGNERLAKGSQRLQQSHRIAIETEAVGASILNDLRTQREQIVNTRETLMQADSHIDLSHRTLRTMARRSMTNKMIVTGLIVIGVSLVVLVLYIKLTR
;
A
#
# COMPACT_ATOMS: atom_id res chain seq x y z
N MET A 1 19.31 -16.38 -1.44
CA MET A 1 19.93 -15.04 -1.39
C MET A 1 18.95 -13.94 -1.75
N SER A 2 18.43 -13.82 -2.98
CA SER A 2 17.46 -12.73 -3.30
C SER A 2 16.10 -12.89 -2.61
N ALA A 3 15.63 -14.14 -2.43
CA ALA A 3 14.36 -14.40 -1.74
C ALA A 3 14.43 -14.09 -0.23
N ASP A 4 15.58 -14.31 0.41
CA ASP A 4 15.79 -14.08 1.84
C ASP A 4 15.87 -12.57 2.17
N LEU A 5 16.50 -11.80 1.28
CA LEU A 5 16.53 -10.34 1.35
C LEU A 5 15.13 -9.75 1.17
N PHE A 6 14.36 -10.26 0.20
CA PHE A 6 12.97 -9.84 0.00
C PHE A 6 12.10 -10.08 1.23
N THR A 7 12.22 -11.25 1.87
CA THR A 7 11.46 -11.54 3.11
C THR A 7 11.90 -10.67 4.29
N ASN A 8 13.17 -10.29 4.37
CA ASN A 8 13.66 -9.37 5.39
C ASN A 8 13.07 -7.97 5.18
N TYR A 9 13.08 -7.45 3.95
CA TYR A 9 12.46 -6.17 3.62
C TYR A 9 10.93 -6.19 3.85
N GLU A 10 10.25 -7.29 3.51
CA GLU A 10 8.82 -7.45 3.76
C GLU A 10 8.52 -7.41 5.27
N SER A 11 9.34 -8.07 6.10
CA SER A 11 9.20 -8.05 7.56
C SER A 11 9.46 -6.66 8.14
N GLU A 12 10.55 -6.02 7.73
CA GLU A 12 10.93 -4.68 8.18
C GLU A 12 9.89 -3.63 7.81
N LEU A 13 9.34 -3.70 6.60
CA LEU A 13 8.26 -2.83 6.16
C LEU A 13 6.96 -3.06 6.97
N ALA A 14 6.61 -4.32 7.23
CA ALA A 14 5.42 -4.67 8.00
C ALA A 14 5.51 -4.21 9.46
N GLU A 15 6.68 -4.34 10.08
CA GLU A 15 6.96 -3.82 11.42
C GLU A 15 6.86 -2.29 11.44
N LEU A 16 7.45 -1.63 10.44
CA LEU A 16 7.42 -0.17 10.32
C LEU A 16 5.98 0.34 10.14
N ILE A 17 5.17 -0.27 9.26
CA ILE A 17 3.75 0.07 9.07
C ILE A 17 2.95 -0.11 10.37
N THR A 18 3.19 -1.20 11.10
CA THR A 18 2.49 -1.47 12.37
C THR A 18 2.84 -0.43 13.42
N SER A 19 4.13 -0.07 13.52
CA SER A 19 4.60 0.96 14.44
C SER A 19 4.03 2.35 14.09
N ILE A 20 3.98 2.70 12.80
CA ILE A 20 3.42 3.97 12.32
C ILE A 20 1.93 4.03 12.63
N ARG A 21 1.17 2.95 12.36
CA ARG A 21 -0.24 2.87 12.72
C ARG A 21 -0.48 3.06 14.20
N GLN A 22 0.27 2.33 15.03
CA GLN A 22 0.15 2.46 16.47
C GLN A 22 0.45 3.89 16.91
N ARG A 23 1.44 4.56 16.29
CA ARG A 23 1.74 5.96 16.59
C ARG A 23 0.64 6.93 16.14
N LEU A 24 0.07 6.69 14.95
CA LEU A 24 -1.00 7.50 14.37
C LEU A 24 -2.31 7.38 15.16
N ASP A 25 -2.66 6.15 15.57
CA ASP A 25 -3.95 5.86 16.22
C ASP A 25 -3.92 6.06 17.74
N SER A 26 -2.79 5.80 18.41
CA SER A 26 -2.75 5.82 19.89
C SER A 26 -2.05 7.03 20.47
N THR A 27 -0.98 7.52 19.84
CA THR A 27 -0.15 8.59 20.40
C THR A 27 -0.56 9.96 19.86
N LEU A 28 -0.83 10.05 18.56
CA LEU A 28 -1.27 11.29 17.92
C LEU A 28 -2.57 11.91 18.47
N PRO A 29 -3.60 11.17 18.92
CA PRO A 29 -4.76 11.78 19.57
C PRO A 29 -4.52 12.18 21.03
N ASP A 30 -3.57 11.54 21.72
CA ASP A 30 -3.30 11.78 23.16
C ASP A 30 -2.33 12.96 23.39
N LEU A 31 -1.48 13.26 22.40
CA LEU A 31 -0.58 14.41 22.44
C LEU A 31 -1.26 15.71 22.00
N THR A 32 -0.92 16.83 22.65
CA THR A 32 -1.47 18.17 22.32
C THR A 32 -0.34 19.18 22.07
N GLY A 33 -0.49 20.05 21.06
CA GLY A 33 0.42 21.17 20.77
C GLY A 33 1.77 20.76 20.15
N ASP A 34 2.87 21.35 20.62
CA ASP A 34 4.22 21.17 20.07
C ASP A 34 4.72 19.71 20.12
N ALA A 35 4.33 18.95 21.15
CA ALA A 35 4.71 17.55 21.27
C ALA A 35 4.05 16.68 20.19
N ARG A 36 2.77 16.97 19.85
CA ARG A 36 2.07 16.33 18.73
C ARG A 36 2.70 16.68 17.39
N ARG A 37 3.18 17.92 17.23
CA ARG A 37 3.85 18.39 16.02
C ARG A 37 5.21 17.73 15.81
N ASN A 38 5.99 17.58 16.88
CA ASN A 38 7.29 16.92 16.79
C ASN A 38 7.12 15.43 16.48
N GLU A 39 6.20 14.74 17.17
CA GLU A 39 5.91 13.34 16.90
C GLU A 39 5.41 13.13 15.47
N LEU A 40 4.49 13.98 15.00
CA LEU A 40 3.99 13.92 13.63
C LEU A 40 5.09 14.16 12.58
N ARG A 41 6.06 15.04 12.85
CA ARG A 41 7.22 15.22 11.97
C ARG A 41 8.10 13.96 11.94
N THR A 42 8.29 13.30 13.08
CA THR A 42 9.00 12.02 13.19
C THR A 42 8.25 10.94 12.40
N THR A 43 6.94 10.81 12.59
CA THR A 43 6.10 9.86 11.85
C THR A 43 6.12 10.12 10.35
N GLN A 44 6.14 11.39 9.90
CA GLN A 44 6.31 11.73 8.49
C GLN A 44 7.67 11.32 7.92
N SER A 45 8.73 11.41 8.72
CA SER A 45 10.06 10.93 8.32
C SER A 45 10.09 9.40 8.20
N GLU A 46 9.54 8.69 9.20
CA GLU A 46 9.41 7.22 9.21
C GLU A 46 8.54 6.73 8.03
N LEU A 47 7.48 7.46 7.68
CA LEU A 47 6.64 7.19 6.50
C LEU A 47 7.39 7.35 5.18
N LYS A 48 8.31 8.32 5.10
CA LYS A 48 9.14 8.50 3.91
C LYS A 48 10.13 7.36 3.76
N GLU A 49 10.75 6.92 4.86
CA GLU A 49 11.63 5.76 4.91
C GLU A 49 10.89 4.47 4.50
N ALA A 50 9.65 4.28 5.00
CA ALA A 50 8.78 3.18 4.58
C ALA A 50 8.51 3.20 3.06
N GLY A 51 8.29 4.38 2.48
CA GLY A 51 8.11 4.55 1.04
C GLY A 51 9.38 4.23 0.23
N GLU A 52 10.55 4.62 0.73
CA GLU A 52 11.84 4.29 0.11
C GLU A 52 12.11 2.78 0.16
N LEU A 53 11.80 2.12 1.28
CA LEU A 53 11.91 0.67 1.45
C LEU A 53 10.94 -0.10 0.53
N ALA A 54 9.69 0.38 0.40
CA ALA A 54 8.72 -0.17 -0.56
C ALA A 54 9.21 -0.04 -2.02
N GLY A 55 9.86 1.07 -2.36
CA GLY A 55 10.49 1.26 -3.67
C GLY A 55 11.65 0.30 -3.92
N GLN A 56 12.48 0.03 -2.91
CA GLN A 56 13.55 -0.98 -2.99
C GLN A 56 12.98 -2.39 -3.16
N MET A 57 11.89 -2.72 -2.48
CA MET A 57 11.17 -3.99 -2.68
C MET A 57 10.61 -4.14 -4.10
N GLU A 58 10.13 -3.07 -4.74
CA GLU A 58 9.70 -3.08 -6.15
C GLU A 58 10.89 -3.33 -7.11
N MET A 59 12.07 -2.80 -6.80
CA MET A 59 13.27 -3.04 -7.58
C MET A 59 13.75 -4.50 -7.46
N GLU A 60 13.67 -5.09 -6.26
CA GLU A 60 13.96 -6.52 -6.05
C GLU A 60 12.88 -7.43 -6.64
N LEU A 61 11.63 -6.97 -6.76
CA LEU A 61 10.60 -7.68 -7.52
C LEU A 61 10.94 -7.84 -9.01
N LEU A 62 11.71 -6.92 -9.58
CA LEU A 62 12.17 -7.00 -10.97
C LEU A 62 13.30 -8.02 -11.14
N THR A 63 14.08 -8.29 -10.08
CA THR A 63 15.16 -9.29 -10.09
C THR A 63 14.63 -10.73 -9.89
N LEU A 64 13.47 -10.87 -9.23
CA LEU A 64 12.78 -12.15 -9.02
C LEU A 64 12.10 -12.67 -10.32
N GLN A 65 12.24 -13.96 -10.62
CA GLN A 65 11.63 -14.59 -11.80
C GLN A 65 10.64 -15.71 -11.43
N GLY A 66 9.63 -15.90 -12.28
CA GLY A 66 8.72 -17.06 -12.21
C GLY A 66 7.64 -16.95 -11.12
N PRO A 67 7.23 -18.08 -10.51
CA PRO A 67 6.06 -18.15 -9.63
C PRO A 67 6.22 -17.41 -8.29
N THR A 68 7.45 -17.12 -7.86
CA THR A 68 7.73 -16.32 -6.65
C THR A 68 7.38 -14.85 -6.86
N ARG A 69 7.73 -14.27 -8.00
CA ARG A 69 7.33 -12.90 -8.39
C ARG A 69 5.82 -12.74 -8.42
N SER A 70 5.12 -13.67 -9.09
CA SER A 70 3.65 -13.66 -9.18
C SER A 70 2.95 -13.64 -7.80
N ARG A 71 3.53 -14.29 -6.79
CA ARG A 71 3.00 -14.30 -5.42
C ARG A 71 3.36 -13.05 -4.62
N ALA A 72 4.54 -12.48 -4.87
CA ALA A 72 5.08 -11.33 -4.14
C ALA A 72 4.54 -9.98 -4.67
N THR A 73 4.32 -9.83 -5.98
CA THR A 73 3.81 -8.60 -6.62
C THR A 73 2.53 -8.05 -5.99
N PRO A 74 1.44 -8.82 -5.78
CA PRO A 74 0.24 -8.26 -5.17
C PRO A 74 0.46 -7.80 -3.71
N ARG A 75 1.36 -8.44 -2.97
CA ARG A 75 1.67 -8.07 -1.58
C ARG A 75 2.42 -6.75 -1.51
N VAL A 76 3.42 -6.55 -2.37
CA VAL A 76 4.17 -5.28 -2.42
C VAL A 76 3.27 -4.12 -2.82
N HIS A 77 2.38 -4.33 -3.80
CA HIS A 77 1.41 -3.28 -4.16
C HIS A 77 0.42 -2.96 -3.04
N GLN A 78 -0.04 -3.96 -2.27
CA GLN A 78 -0.89 -3.73 -1.11
C GLN A 78 -0.17 -2.92 -0.02
N LEU A 79 1.05 -3.31 0.32
CA LEU A 79 1.86 -2.62 1.33
C LEU A 79 2.18 -1.18 0.91
N LYS A 80 2.47 -0.94 -0.38
CA LYS A 80 2.70 0.41 -0.92
C LYS A 80 1.46 1.28 -0.83
N ALA A 81 0.30 0.76 -1.23
CA ALA A 81 -0.97 1.49 -1.12
C ALA A 81 -1.30 1.83 0.35
N GLU A 82 -0.92 0.96 1.28
CA GLU A 82 -1.06 1.19 2.72
C GLU A 82 -0.13 2.30 3.22
N VAL A 83 1.13 2.34 2.79
CA VAL A 83 2.08 3.43 3.08
C VAL A 83 1.57 4.76 2.52
N GLU A 84 1.10 4.79 1.26
CA GLU A 84 0.56 6.01 0.63
C GLU A 84 -0.68 6.53 1.37
N ARG A 85 -1.56 5.63 1.81
CA ARG A 85 -2.74 5.99 2.62
C ARG A 85 -2.34 6.60 3.96
N LEU A 86 -1.40 5.96 4.68
CA LEU A 86 -0.90 6.48 5.97
C LEU A 86 -0.18 7.82 5.79
N GLN A 87 0.53 8.00 4.68
CA GLN A 87 1.19 9.26 4.34
C GLN A 87 0.18 10.39 4.09
N HIS A 88 -0.91 10.10 3.39
CA HIS A 88 -2.00 11.06 3.20
C HIS A 88 -2.67 11.42 4.54
N GLU A 89 -2.95 10.43 5.38
CA GLU A 89 -3.57 10.63 6.69
C GLU A 89 -2.69 11.48 7.63
N ALA A 90 -1.38 11.19 7.68
CA ALA A 90 -0.42 11.98 8.44
C ALA A 90 -0.32 13.41 7.91
N ASN A 91 -0.35 13.63 6.59
CA ASN A 91 -0.33 14.97 5.99
C ASN A 91 -1.62 15.75 6.28
N MET A 92 -2.78 15.09 6.23
CA MET A 92 -4.06 15.70 6.59
C MET A 92 -4.11 16.09 8.07
N ALA A 93 -3.60 15.22 8.95
CA ALA A 93 -3.43 15.53 10.37
C ALA A 93 -2.49 16.73 10.56
N ALA A 94 -1.33 16.74 9.89
CA ALA A 94 -0.35 17.84 9.96
C ALA A 94 -0.96 19.19 9.59
N GLN A 95 -1.70 19.23 8.48
CA GLN A 95 -2.33 20.44 7.97
C GLN A 95 -3.53 20.86 8.83
N GLY A 96 -4.29 19.90 9.36
CA GLY A 96 -5.35 20.15 10.33
C GLY A 96 -4.85 20.85 11.61
N LEU A 97 -3.70 20.41 12.16
CA LEU A 97 -3.05 21.09 13.28
C LEU A 97 -2.54 22.48 12.90
N GLY A 98 -1.88 22.60 11.74
CA GLY A 98 -1.38 23.90 11.26
C GLY A 98 -2.51 24.92 11.12
N ASN A 99 -3.68 24.50 10.64
CA ASN A 99 -4.87 25.34 10.51
C ASN A 99 -5.50 25.67 11.87
N TYR A 100 -5.56 24.71 12.79
CA TYR A 100 -6.09 24.91 14.14
C TYR A 100 -5.23 25.87 14.97
N GLU A 101 -3.91 25.72 14.95
CA GLU A 101 -2.98 26.61 15.65
C GLU A 101 -2.91 28.00 15.01
N ALA A 102 -2.95 28.09 13.67
CA ALA A 102 -3.02 29.37 12.98
C ALA A 102 -4.33 30.12 13.28
N ASN A 103 -5.45 29.40 13.37
CA ASN A 103 -6.74 29.97 13.79
C ASN A 103 -6.71 30.35 15.28
N ARG A 104 -6.15 29.51 16.15
CA ARG A 104 -6.01 29.82 17.58
C ARG A 104 -5.12 31.03 17.83
N ARG A 105 -3.99 31.16 17.11
CA ARG A 105 -3.15 32.37 17.15
C ARG A 105 -3.86 33.59 16.58
N ALA A 106 -4.63 33.45 15.51
CA ALA A 106 -5.40 34.57 14.95
C ALA A 106 -6.57 35.01 15.86
N LEU A 107 -7.14 34.09 16.64
CA LEU A 107 -8.25 34.34 17.57
C LEU A 107 -7.77 34.81 18.95
N LEU A 108 -6.66 34.28 19.47
CA LEU A 108 -6.17 34.56 20.83
C LEU A 108 -4.91 35.45 20.87
N GLY A 109 -4.16 35.58 19.77
CA GLY A 109 -2.85 36.21 19.74
C GLY A 109 -2.83 37.71 19.45
N ASP A 110 -3.98 38.36 19.24
CA ASP A 110 -4.07 39.78 18.87
C ASP A 110 -4.96 40.60 19.82
N GLN A 111 -5.81 39.95 20.63
CA GLN A 111 -6.70 40.67 21.56
C GLN A 111 -6.04 40.99 22.90
N GLN A 112 -5.09 40.18 23.35
CA GLN A 112 -4.55 40.31 24.71
C GLN A 112 -3.36 41.27 24.81
N ALA A 113 -2.63 41.50 23.71
CA ALA A 113 -1.55 42.49 23.68
C ALA A 113 -2.07 43.93 23.52
N ASP A 114 -3.17 44.11 22.77
CA ASP A 114 -3.75 45.44 22.49
C ASP A 114 -4.63 45.93 23.67
N ASP A 115 -5.34 45.03 24.37
CA ASP A 115 -6.17 45.40 25.53
C ASP A 115 -5.34 45.69 26.79
N LEU A 116 -4.13 45.13 26.93
CA LEU A 116 -3.21 45.44 28.03
C LEU A 116 -2.40 46.73 27.80
N LEU A 117 -2.20 47.16 26.55
CA LEU A 117 -1.57 48.44 26.23
C LEU A 117 -2.54 49.63 26.32
N LEU A 118 -3.86 49.37 26.35
CA LEU A 118 -4.90 50.39 26.36
C LEU A 118 -5.25 50.90 27.77
N LEU A 119 -4.83 50.20 28.83
CA LEU A 119 -5.14 50.56 30.21
C LEU A 119 -4.12 51.53 30.86
N ASP A 120 -2.93 51.69 30.27
CA ASP A 120 -1.83 52.50 30.83
C ASP A 120 -1.66 53.88 30.17
N SER A 121 -2.21 54.09 28.97
CA SER A 121 -2.10 55.38 28.27
C SER A 121 -3.39 56.18 28.39
N GLY A 122 -3.43 56.98 29.46
CA GLY A 122 -4.49 57.94 29.73
C GLY A 122 -4.80 58.89 28.56
N GLU A 123 -6.08 59.25 28.50
CA GLU A 123 -6.70 60.46 27.96
C GLU A 123 -6.12 61.10 26.67
N ASP A 124 -7.06 61.34 25.73
CA ASP A 124 -7.09 62.52 24.84
C ASP A 124 -6.68 62.44 23.35
N ARG A 125 -6.68 61.28 22.68
CA ARG A 125 -6.44 61.21 21.20
C ARG A 125 -7.32 60.27 20.37
N LEU A 126 -8.52 59.96 20.84
CA LEU A 126 -9.46 59.06 20.14
C LEU A 126 -10.22 59.81 19.04
N GLY A 127 -10.00 59.49 17.76
CA GLY A 127 -10.95 59.91 16.72
C GLY A 127 -10.60 59.68 15.26
N SER A 128 -9.33 59.54 14.86
CA SER A 128 -9.02 59.38 13.42
C SER A 128 -7.90 58.38 13.09
N GLY A 129 -6.87 58.28 13.92
CA GLY A 129 -5.82 57.26 13.75
C GLY A 129 -6.34 55.84 13.94
N ASP A 130 -7.12 55.61 15.00
CA ASP A 130 -7.61 54.29 15.38
C ASP A 130 -8.52 53.66 14.31
N GLN A 131 -9.37 54.48 13.68
CA GLN A 131 -10.28 54.00 12.64
C GLN A 131 -9.56 53.63 11.34
N ARG A 132 -8.48 54.36 10.98
CA ARG A 132 -7.65 54.04 9.82
C ARG A 132 -6.83 52.78 10.04
N THR A 133 -6.30 52.58 11.25
CA THR A 133 -5.59 51.36 11.64
C THR A 133 -6.51 50.13 11.61
N ARG A 134 -7.76 50.26 12.10
CA ARG A 134 -8.79 49.21 12.01
C ARG A 134 -9.19 48.86 10.57
N LEU A 135 -9.29 49.85 9.68
CA LEU A 135 -9.59 49.61 8.26
C LEU A 135 -8.42 48.94 7.53
N LEU A 136 -7.19 49.34 7.83
CA LEU A 136 -5.99 48.70 7.28
C LEU A 136 -5.86 47.25 7.76
N SER A 137 -6.07 46.98 9.05
CA SER A 137 -6.03 45.61 9.59
C SER A 137 -7.20 44.75 9.08
N GLY A 138 -8.38 45.34 8.89
CA GLY A 138 -9.51 44.68 8.22
C GLY A 138 -9.21 44.32 6.77
N ASN A 139 -8.56 45.21 6.01
CA ASN A 139 -8.17 44.97 4.63
C ASN A 139 -7.06 43.92 4.52
N GLU A 140 -6.08 43.94 5.44
CA GLU A 140 -5.02 42.92 5.48
C GLU A 140 -5.59 41.53 5.83
N ARG A 141 -6.57 41.45 6.74
CA ARG A 141 -7.29 40.21 7.05
C ARG A 141 -8.09 39.70 5.85
N LEU A 142 -8.76 40.58 5.10
CA LEU A 142 -9.48 40.22 3.87
C LEU A 142 -8.52 39.75 2.77
N ALA A 143 -7.39 40.43 2.57
CA ALA A 143 -6.38 40.04 1.60
C ALA A 143 -5.80 38.64 1.93
N LYS A 144 -5.47 38.40 3.20
CA LYS A 144 -5.03 37.08 3.68
C LYS A 144 -6.12 36.02 3.52
N GLY A 145 -7.38 36.36 3.79
CA GLY A 145 -8.53 35.47 3.59
C GLY A 145 -8.73 35.09 2.11
N SER A 146 -8.62 36.07 1.21
CA SER A 146 -8.70 35.87 -0.24
C SER A 146 -7.58 34.97 -0.75
N GLN A 147 -6.33 35.21 -0.31
CA GLN A 147 -5.19 34.36 -0.67
C GLN A 147 -5.37 32.92 -0.17
N ARG A 148 -5.90 32.73 1.05
CA ARG A 148 -6.21 31.41 1.61
C ARG A 148 -7.33 30.69 0.85
N LEU A 149 -8.37 31.41 0.43
CA LEU A 149 -9.44 30.84 -0.40
C LEU A 149 -8.91 30.38 -1.75
N GLN A 150 -8.07 31.19 -2.42
CA GLN A 150 -7.43 30.79 -3.66
C GLN A 150 -6.53 29.55 -3.48
N GLN A 151 -5.78 29.50 -2.39
CA GLN A 151 -4.95 28.34 -2.06
C GLN A 151 -5.80 27.09 -1.79
N SER A 152 -6.89 27.23 -1.03
CA SER A 152 -7.80 26.11 -0.73
C SER A 152 -8.49 25.59 -2.00
N HIS A 153 -8.90 26.49 -2.90
CA HIS A 153 -9.47 26.14 -4.19
C HIS A 153 -8.48 25.38 -5.07
N ARG A 154 -7.22 25.82 -5.12
CA ARG A 154 -6.16 25.12 -5.85
C ARG A 154 -5.94 23.70 -5.30
N ILE A 155 -5.89 23.56 -3.98
CA ILE A 155 -5.71 22.25 -3.33
C ILE A 155 -6.93 21.36 -3.56
N ALA A 156 -8.14 21.91 -3.54
CA ALA A 156 -9.36 21.15 -3.83
C ALA A 156 -9.33 20.57 -5.25
N ILE A 157 -8.91 21.36 -6.24
CA ILE A 157 -8.74 20.89 -7.63
C ILE A 157 -7.65 19.82 -7.73
N GLU A 158 -6.52 20.01 -7.05
CA GLU A 158 -5.45 19.01 -7.03
C GLU A 158 -5.91 17.70 -6.38
N THR A 159 -6.70 17.80 -5.31
CA THR A 159 -7.30 16.65 -4.62
C THR A 159 -8.34 15.95 -5.50
N GLU A 160 -9.14 16.70 -6.25
CA GLU A 160 -10.07 16.14 -7.24
C GLU A 160 -9.33 15.37 -8.34
N ALA A 161 -8.22 15.93 -8.85
CA ALA A 161 -7.40 15.27 -9.85
C ALA A 161 -6.77 13.96 -9.33
N VAL A 162 -6.26 13.96 -8.09
CA VAL A 162 -5.75 12.74 -7.44
C VAL A 162 -6.87 11.72 -7.23
N GLY A 163 -8.05 12.15 -6.75
CA GLY A 163 -9.22 11.29 -6.60
C GLY A 163 -9.65 10.64 -7.92
N ALA A 164 -9.64 11.40 -9.01
CA ALA A 164 -9.92 10.89 -10.34
C ALA A 164 -8.87 9.85 -10.80
N SER A 165 -7.58 10.07 -10.51
CA SER A 165 -6.52 9.10 -10.79
C SER A 165 -6.75 7.80 -10.03
N ILE A 166 -7.04 7.88 -8.73
CA ILE A 166 -7.31 6.70 -7.88
C ILE A 166 -8.50 5.90 -8.44
N LEU A 167 -9.58 6.56 -8.85
CA LEU A 167 -10.74 5.89 -9.45
C LEU A 167 -10.37 5.17 -10.76
N ASN A 168 -9.49 5.77 -11.58
CA ASN A 168 -9.00 5.15 -12.79
C ASN A 168 -8.10 3.93 -12.51
N ASP A 169 -7.25 4.01 -11.49
CA ASP A 169 -6.39 2.92 -11.06
C ASP A 169 -7.21 1.76 -10.49
N LEU A 170 -8.20 2.05 -9.64
CA LEU A 170 -9.14 1.03 -9.12
C LEU A 170 -9.90 0.33 -10.26
N ARG A 171 -10.31 1.08 -11.29
CA ARG A 171 -10.94 0.50 -12.48
C ARG A 171 -9.97 -0.44 -13.21
N THR A 172 -8.73 -0.01 -13.42
CA THR A 172 -7.68 -0.80 -14.08
C THR A 172 -7.36 -2.06 -13.29
N GLN A 173 -7.24 -1.95 -11.96
CA GLN A 173 -7.04 -3.09 -11.07
C GLN A 173 -8.21 -4.08 -11.14
N ARG A 174 -9.46 -3.59 -11.15
CA ARG A 174 -10.65 -4.44 -11.32
C ARG A 174 -10.58 -5.22 -12.63
N GLU A 175 -10.19 -4.57 -13.72
CA GLU A 175 -10.05 -5.21 -15.04
C GLU A 175 -8.96 -6.28 -15.02
N GLN A 176 -7.81 -6.01 -14.41
CA GLN A 176 -6.75 -7.00 -14.22
C GLN A 176 -7.21 -8.21 -13.39
N ILE A 177 -7.98 -8.00 -12.31
CA ILE A 177 -8.53 -9.09 -11.50
C ILE A 177 -9.50 -9.94 -12.32
N VAL A 178 -10.38 -9.31 -13.11
CA VAL A 178 -11.32 -10.03 -13.98
C VAL A 178 -10.59 -10.88 -15.02
N ASN A 179 -9.60 -10.31 -15.71
CA ASN A 179 -8.80 -11.02 -16.71
C ASN A 179 -7.99 -12.17 -16.09
N THR A 180 -7.40 -11.95 -14.90
CA THR A 180 -6.66 -12.99 -14.17
C THR A 180 -7.58 -14.13 -13.76
N ARG A 181 -8.80 -13.82 -13.30
CA ARG A 181 -9.80 -14.83 -12.93
C ARG A 181 -10.25 -15.65 -14.14
N GLU A 182 -10.50 -15.00 -15.28
CA GLU A 182 -10.86 -15.69 -16.52
C GLU A 182 -9.73 -16.59 -17.00
N THR A 183 -8.48 -16.09 -16.98
CA THR A 183 -7.30 -16.89 -17.32
C THR A 183 -7.13 -18.09 -16.38
N LEU A 184 -7.37 -17.91 -15.08
CA LEU A 184 -7.34 -19.01 -14.11
C LEU A 184 -8.43 -20.06 -14.38
N MET A 185 -9.66 -19.64 -14.71
CA MET A 185 -10.74 -20.56 -15.06
C MET A 185 -10.43 -21.34 -16.35
N GLN A 186 -9.82 -20.69 -17.34
CA GLN A 186 -9.35 -21.37 -18.55
C GLN A 186 -8.22 -22.36 -18.22
N ALA A 187 -7.24 -21.96 -17.41
CA ALA A 187 -6.15 -22.84 -16.98
C ALA A 187 -6.67 -24.08 -16.22
N ASP A 188 -7.66 -23.91 -15.33
CA ASP A 188 -8.31 -25.02 -14.61
C ASP A 188 -8.98 -26.01 -15.57
N SER A 189 -9.66 -25.50 -16.61
CA SER A 189 -10.26 -26.35 -17.65
C SER A 189 -9.21 -27.14 -18.45
N HIS A 190 -8.05 -26.53 -18.73
CA HIS A 190 -6.93 -27.20 -19.41
C HIS A 190 -6.24 -28.24 -18.52
N ILE A 191 -6.21 -28.01 -17.20
CA ILE A 191 -5.70 -28.96 -16.21
C ILE A 191 -6.59 -30.22 -16.19
N ASP A 192 -7.91 -30.08 -16.20
CA ASP A 192 -8.82 -31.23 -16.20
C ASP A 192 -8.69 -32.08 -17.48
N LEU A 193 -8.57 -31.43 -18.64
CA LEU A 193 -8.29 -32.11 -19.91
C LEU A 193 -6.93 -32.84 -19.90
N SER A 194 -5.91 -32.20 -19.31
CA SER A 194 -4.57 -32.78 -19.16
C SER A 194 -4.60 -34.01 -18.25
N HIS A 195 -5.32 -33.96 -17.12
CA HIS A 195 -5.51 -35.12 -16.24
C HIS A 195 -6.24 -36.27 -16.94
N ARG A 196 -7.27 -35.98 -17.72
CA ARG A 196 -7.98 -37.01 -18.52
C ARG A 196 -7.07 -37.66 -19.56
N THR A 197 -6.23 -36.87 -20.22
CA THR A 197 -5.28 -37.35 -21.23
C THR A 197 -4.18 -38.19 -20.59
N LEU A 198 -3.59 -37.70 -19.50
CA LEU A 198 -2.59 -38.43 -18.71
C LEU A 198 -3.14 -39.75 -18.18
N ARG A 199 -4.38 -39.79 -17.67
CA ARG A 199 -5.04 -41.03 -17.21
C ARG A 199 -5.20 -42.04 -18.36
N THR A 200 -5.47 -41.56 -19.57
CA THR A 200 -5.57 -42.40 -20.77
C THR A 200 -4.21 -42.96 -21.18
N MET A 201 -3.15 -42.14 -21.14
CA MET A 201 -1.78 -42.59 -21.40
C MET A 201 -1.29 -43.58 -20.33
N ALA A 202 -1.59 -43.33 -19.05
CA ALA A 202 -1.22 -44.21 -17.94
C ALA A 202 -1.86 -45.59 -18.07
N ARG A 203 -3.15 -45.67 -18.44
CA ARG A 203 -3.84 -46.95 -18.69
C ARG A 203 -3.23 -47.72 -19.87
N ARG A 204 -2.93 -47.03 -20.98
CA ARG A 204 -2.25 -47.64 -22.15
C ARG A 204 -0.87 -48.17 -21.76
N SER A 205 -0.09 -47.39 -21.02
CA SER A 205 1.23 -47.80 -20.52
C SER A 205 1.15 -49.04 -19.62
N MET A 206 0.20 -49.08 -18.67
CA MET A 206 0.00 -50.23 -17.79
C MET A 206 -0.40 -51.49 -18.58
N THR A 207 -1.30 -51.35 -19.56
CA THR A 207 -1.74 -52.46 -20.41
C THR A 207 -0.57 -53.02 -21.22
N ASN A 208 0.22 -52.14 -21.85
CA ASN A 208 1.40 -52.56 -22.61
C ASN A 208 2.43 -53.26 -21.71
N LYS A 209 2.66 -52.77 -20.49
CA LYS A 209 3.55 -53.44 -19.51
C LYS A 209 3.04 -54.83 -19.15
N MET A 210 1.74 -55.00 -18.86
CA MET A 210 1.16 -56.31 -18.55
C MET A 210 1.28 -57.31 -19.70
N ILE A 211 1.05 -56.87 -20.95
CA ILE A 211 1.20 -57.72 -22.14
C ILE A 211 2.65 -58.20 -22.26
N VAL A 212 3.63 -57.30 -22.13
CA VAL A 212 5.05 -57.64 -22.23
C VAL A 212 5.47 -58.61 -21.12
N THR A 213 5.05 -58.38 -19.87
CA THR A 213 5.36 -59.29 -18.76
C THR A 213 4.73 -60.67 -18.99
N GLY A 214 3.50 -60.75 -19.49
CA GLY A 214 2.83 -62.01 -19.81
C GLY A 214 3.58 -62.83 -20.87
N LEU A 215 4.06 -62.19 -21.94
CA LEU A 215 4.85 -62.87 -22.98
C LEU A 215 6.15 -63.47 -22.43
N ILE A 216 6.85 -62.74 -21.56
CA ILE A 216 8.09 -63.22 -20.93
C ILE A 216 7.80 -64.45 -20.05
N VAL A 217 6.75 -64.40 -19.21
CA VAL A 217 6.36 -65.51 -18.33
C VAL A 217 6.01 -66.77 -19.13
N ILE A 218 5.23 -66.63 -20.20
CA ILE A 218 4.88 -67.75 -21.08
C ILE A 218 6.13 -68.34 -21.73
N GLY A 219 7.05 -67.50 -22.23
CA GLY A 219 8.30 -67.94 -22.84
C GLY A 219 9.17 -68.74 -21.87
N VAL A 220 9.34 -68.26 -20.63
CA VAL A 220 10.10 -68.96 -19.59
C VAL A 220 9.43 -70.29 -19.21
N SER A 221 8.10 -70.30 -19.06
CA SER A 221 7.34 -71.51 -18.74
C SER A 221 7.51 -72.60 -19.80
N LEU A 222 7.48 -72.24 -21.09
CA LEU A 222 7.72 -73.19 -22.18
C LEU A 222 9.14 -73.77 -22.16
N VAL A 223 10.16 -72.94 -21.93
CA VAL A 223 11.55 -73.41 -21.83
C VAL A 223 11.72 -74.39 -20.67
N VAL A 224 11.16 -74.06 -19.50
CA VAL A 224 11.19 -74.95 -18.32
C VAL A 224 10.47 -76.26 -18.60
N LEU A 225 9.30 -76.22 -19.25
CA LEU A 225 8.54 -77.41 -19.62
C LEU A 225 9.34 -78.34 -20.55
N VAL A 226 9.97 -77.78 -21.59
CA VAL A 226 10.80 -78.55 -22.53
C VAL A 226 12.01 -79.17 -21.81
N LEU A 227 12.68 -78.42 -20.94
CA LEU A 227 13.80 -78.94 -20.14
C LEU A 227 13.36 -80.07 -19.21
N TYR A 228 12.21 -79.93 -18.55
CA TYR A 228 11.65 -80.98 -17.69
C TYR A 228 11.35 -82.26 -18.47
N ILE A 229 10.70 -82.14 -19.63
CA ILE A 229 10.41 -83.29 -20.50
C ILE A 229 11.70 -83.95 -20.97
N LYS A 230 12.71 -83.16 -21.38
CA LYS A 230 14.01 -83.69 -21.84
C LYS A 230 14.85 -84.31 -20.72
N LEU A 231 14.72 -83.85 -19.48
CA LEU A 231 15.46 -84.41 -18.34
C LEU A 231 14.80 -85.69 -17.81
N THR A 232 13.48 -85.80 -17.96
CA THR A 232 12.70 -86.96 -17.47
C THR A 232 12.62 -88.09 -18.51
N ARG A 233 12.79 -87.80 -19.80
CA ARG A 233 12.97 -88.79 -20.88
C ARG A 233 14.45 -89.07 -21.14
#